data_AF-A0A1Y5F6H4-F1
#
_entry.id   AF-A0A1Y5F6H4-F1
#
_cell.length_a   1.000
_cell.length_b   1.000
_cell.length_c   1.000
_cell.angle_alpha   90.00
_cell.angle_beta   90.00
_cell.angle_gamma   90.00
#
_symmetry.space_group_name_H-M   'P 1'
#
loop_
_entity.id
_entity.type
_entity.pdbx_description
1 polymer ?
#
loop_
_entity_poly.entity_id
_entity_poly.type
_entity_poly.pdbx_seq_one_letter_code
_entity_poly.pdbx_strand_id
1 'polypeptide(L)'
;MKKIILVFLFLNLSVFAQYSFNLECKNSHALSSSVSIEFLEGHQGKITLKENSVSTSKYFEVLAETREEVILKTDEGSLLILSSTVKGILLKNIDESFLVNYEVALCSK
;
A
#
# COMPACT_ATOMS: atom_id res chain seq x y z
N MET A 1 -32.79 45.88 -22.63
CA MET A 1 -31.34 45.90 -22.43
C MET A 1 -30.87 44.46 -22.30
N LYS A 2 -30.27 43.90 -23.35
CA LYS A 2 -29.74 42.53 -23.41
C LYS A 2 -28.32 42.65 -23.95
N LYS A 3 -27.30 42.36 -23.14
CA LYS A 3 -25.97 41.79 -23.47
C LYS A 3 -25.38 41.32 -22.11
N ILE A 4 -25.36 40.02 -21.84
CA ILE A 4 -24.18 39.13 -21.93
C ILE A 4 -22.95 39.78 -21.28
N ILE A 5 -22.50 39.22 -20.16
CA ILE A 5 -21.09 39.11 -19.70
C ILE A 5 -21.10 38.38 -18.34
N LEU A 6 -20.59 37.15 -18.31
CA LEU A 6 -19.55 36.63 -17.40
C LEU A 6 -19.51 35.11 -17.67
N VAL A 7 -18.81 34.69 -18.72
CA VAL A 7 -17.38 34.35 -18.65
C VAL A 7 -17.17 33.22 -17.65
N PHE A 8 -17.14 32.00 -18.20
CA PHE A 8 -16.14 31.00 -17.88
C PHE A 8 -15.69 30.95 -16.40
N LEU A 9 -16.51 30.30 -15.58
CA LEU A 9 -15.96 29.55 -14.45
C LEU A 9 -15.22 28.36 -15.06
N PHE A 10 -13.95 28.61 -15.41
CA PHE A 10 -12.97 27.60 -15.74
C PHE A 10 -12.92 26.59 -14.59
N LEU A 11 -13.60 25.46 -14.81
CA LEU A 11 -13.08 24.10 -14.69
C LEU A 11 -11.64 24.06 -14.13
N ASN A 12 -11.51 24.21 -12.82
CA ASN A 12 -10.36 23.70 -12.08
C ASN A 12 -10.82 22.48 -11.28
N LEU A 13 -11.38 21.50 -11.99
CA LEU A 13 -11.29 20.13 -11.52
C LEU A 13 -9.88 19.69 -11.87
N SER A 14 -8.93 20.01 -10.99
CA SER A 14 -7.69 19.24 -10.89
C SER A 14 -8.12 17.83 -10.52
N VAL A 15 -8.44 17.03 -11.53
CA VAL A 15 -8.51 15.58 -11.43
C VAL A 15 -7.07 15.16 -11.15
N PHE A 16 -6.66 15.25 -9.89
CA PHE A 16 -5.52 14.51 -9.38
C PHE A 16 -5.90 13.06 -9.64
N ALA A 17 -5.28 12.49 -10.68
CA ALA A 17 -5.35 11.08 -10.93
C ALA A 17 -4.74 10.41 -9.70
N GLN A 18 -5.62 9.95 -8.80
CA GLN A 18 -5.24 9.25 -7.59
C GLN A 18 -4.67 7.90 -8.04
N TYR A 19 -3.35 7.85 -8.26
CA TYR A 19 -2.64 6.63 -8.61
C TYR A 19 -2.51 5.79 -7.34
N SER A 20 -3.57 5.07 -6.97
CA SER A 20 -3.46 4.01 -5.98
C SER A 20 -2.78 2.81 -6.62
N PHE A 21 -1.59 2.49 -6.13
CA PHE A 21 -0.90 1.25 -6.51
C PHE A 21 -1.18 0.21 -5.44
N ASN A 22 -1.79 -0.91 -5.86
CA ASN A 22 -2.13 -2.01 -4.98
C ASN A 22 -1.24 -3.23 -5.27
N LEU A 23 -0.70 -3.83 -4.21
CA LEU A 23 -0.01 -5.12 -4.24
C LEU A 23 -0.78 -6.11 -3.36
N GLU A 24 -1.03 -7.31 -3.88
CA GLU A 24 -1.58 -8.41 -3.10
C GLU A 24 -0.48 -9.44 -2.83
N CYS A 25 -0.21 -9.70 -1.55
CA CYS A 25 0.83 -10.60 -1.08
C CYS A 25 0.21 -11.82 -0.39
N LYS A 26 0.70 -13.01 -0.75
CA LYS A 26 0.24 -14.29 -0.20
C LYS A 26 1.42 -15.12 0.27
N ASN A 27 1.23 -15.80 1.40
CA ASN A 27 2.17 -16.80 1.89
C ASN A 27 1.65 -18.20 1.52
N SER A 28 2.51 -19.05 0.95
CA SER A 28 2.15 -20.42 0.52
C SER A 28 1.72 -21.34 1.66
N HIS A 29 2.13 -21.04 2.90
CA HIS A 29 1.80 -21.78 4.11
C HIS A 29 0.59 -21.20 4.86
N ALA A 30 0.11 -20.00 4.50
CA ALA A 30 -1.04 -19.34 5.12
C ALA A 30 -2.13 -18.99 4.08
N LEU A 31 -2.70 -20.02 3.46
CA LEU A 31 -3.60 -19.92 2.29
C LEU A 31 -4.89 -19.14 2.53
N SER A 32 -5.37 -19.05 3.78
CA SER A 32 -6.57 -18.26 4.15
C SER A 32 -6.24 -16.82 4.53
N SER A 33 -4.97 -16.42 4.40
CA SER A 33 -4.49 -15.07 4.67
C SER A 33 -3.97 -14.39 3.41
N SER A 34 -4.23 -13.09 3.30
CA SER A 34 -3.71 -12.24 2.23
C SER A 34 -3.38 -10.87 2.80
N VAL A 35 -2.26 -10.30 2.36
CA VAL A 35 -1.86 -8.95 2.72
C VAL A 35 -2.00 -8.06 1.50
N SER A 36 -2.77 -6.98 1.60
CA SER A 36 -2.90 -5.97 0.57
C SER A 36 -2.11 -4.73 0.98
N ILE A 37 -1.33 -4.15 0.08
CA ILE A 37 -0.61 -2.90 0.28
C ILE A 37 -1.17 -1.88 -0.70
N GLU A 38 -1.70 -0.79 -0.20
CA GLU A 38 -2.21 0.33 -0.98
C GLU A 38 -1.31 1.54 -0.73
N PHE A 39 -0.59 1.98 -1.76
CA PHE A 39 0.16 3.23 -1.72
C PHE A 39 -0.80 4.39 -1.96
N LEU A 40 -0.78 5.35 -1.04
CA LEU A 40 -1.55 6.59 -1.10
C LEU A 40 -0.66 7.70 -1.67
N GLU A 41 -1.21 8.91 -1.84
CA GLU A 41 -0.39 10.05 -2.24
C GLU A 41 0.62 10.42 -1.14
N GLY A 42 1.82 10.84 -1.56
CA GLY A 42 2.95 11.00 -0.65
C GLY A 42 3.57 9.66 -0.28
N HIS A 43 4.69 9.68 0.45
CA HIS A 43 5.43 8.48 0.86
C HIS A 43 4.69 7.72 1.97
N GLN A 44 3.41 7.44 1.78
CA GLN A 44 2.49 6.89 2.76
C GLN A 44 1.56 5.86 2.12
N GLY A 45 1.00 4.98 2.94
CA GLY A 45 0.06 3.99 2.47
C GLY A 45 -0.68 3.29 3.59
N LYS A 46 -1.46 2.29 3.20
CA LYS A 46 -2.21 1.42 4.08
C LYS A 46 -1.88 -0.03 3.75
N ILE A 47 -1.58 -0.81 4.76
CA ILE A 47 -1.42 -2.26 4.64
C ILE A 47 -2.56 -2.94 5.36
N THR A 48 -3.17 -3.92 4.71
CA THR A 48 -4.35 -4.64 5.21
C THR A 48 -4.06 -6.13 5.20
N LEU A 49 -4.02 -6.74 6.37
CA LEU A 49 -4.09 -8.19 6.52
C LEU A 49 -5.56 -8.60 6.52
N LYS A 50 -5.90 -9.56 5.67
CA LYS A 50 -7.17 -10.29 5.73
C LYS A 50 -6.85 -11.72 6.10
N GLU A 51 -7.39 -12.18 7.21
CA GLU A 51 -7.25 -13.56 7.68
C GLU A 51 -8.63 -14.12 8.00
N ASN A 52 -9.04 -15.17 7.27
CA ASN A 52 -10.38 -15.73 7.35
C ASN A 52 -11.47 -14.65 7.08
N SER A 53 -12.23 -14.26 8.11
CA SER A 53 -13.27 -13.23 8.05
C SER A 53 -12.89 -11.93 8.76
N VAL A 54 -11.68 -11.84 9.31
CA VAL A 54 -11.18 -10.66 10.02
C VAL A 54 -10.24 -9.89 9.11
N SER A 55 -10.36 -8.56 9.15
CA SER A 55 -9.46 -7.67 8.42
C SER A 55 -8.87 -6.65 9.40
N THR A 56 -7.55 -6.55 9.39
CA THR A 56 -6.77 -5.62 10.22
C THR A 56 -5.98 -4.73 9.29
N SER A 57 -6.04 -3.42 9.49
CA SER A 57 -5.30 -2.46 8.67
C SER A 57 -4.40 -1.59 9.53
N LYS A 58 -3.23 -1.25 8.99
CA LYS A 58 -2.27 -0.31 9.58
C LYS A 58 -1.84 0.70 8.53
N TYR A 59 -1.64 1.95 8.94
CA TYR A 59 -1.04 2.95 8.06
C TYR A 59 0.47 2.84 8.12
N PHE A 60 1.14 3.22 7.04
CA PHE A 60 2.60 3.25 7.01
C PHE A 60 3.13 4.48 6.31
N GLU A 61 4.37 4.82 6.63
CA GLU A 61 5.24 5.76 5.92
C GLU A 61 6.40 5.00 5.27
N VAL A 62 6.82 5.43 4.07
CA VAL A 62 8.03 4.94 3.42
C VAL A 62 9.22 5.67 4.04
N LEU A 63 10.11 4.92 4.71
CA LEU A 63 11.30 5.47 5.34
C LEU A 63 12.48 5.59 4.37
N ALA A 64 12.63 4.59 3.51
CA ALA A 64 13.74 4.52 2.57
C ALA A 64 13.33 3.70 1.35
N GLU A 65 13.86 4.11 0.20
CA GLU A 65 13.70 3.41 -1.07
C GLU A 65 15.08 3.20 -1.70
N THR A 66 15.34 1.97 -2.10
CA THR A 66 16.52 1.58 -2.87
C THR A 66 16.06 0.77 -4.09
N ARG A 67 17.00 0.40 -4.96
CA ARG A 67 16.70 -0.46 -6.11
C ARG A 67 16.25 -1.87 -5.71
N GLU A 68 16.67 -2.33 -4.53
CA GLU A 68 16.44 -3.69 -4.07
C GLU A 68 15.28 -3.76 -3.09
N GLU A 69 15.10 -2.73 -2.26
CA GLU A 69 14.19 -2.76 -1.13
C GLU A 69 13.52 -1.39 -0.87
N VAL A 70 12.26 -1.45 -0.44
CA VAL A 70 11.50 -0.33 0.13
C VAL A 70 11.20 -0.65 1.60
N ILE A 71 11.64 0.23 2.49
CA ILE A 71 11.44 0.08 3.94
C ILE A 71 10.23 0.93 4.35
N LEU A 72 9.23 0.26 4.90
CA LEU A 72 7.99 0.85 5.39
C LEU A 72 7.98 0.81 6.91
N LYS A 73 7.49 1.87 7.55
CA LYS A 73 7.26 1.90 8.99
C LYS A 73 5.78 2.13 9.26
N THR A 74 5.19 1.26 10.06
CA THR A 74 3.79 1.41 10.47
C THR A 74 3.63 2.56 11.46
N ASP A 75 2.39 3.04 11.60
CA ASP A 75 1.98 3.97 12.66
C ASP A 75 2.33 3.49 14.08
N GLU A 76 2.32 2.18 14.30
CA GLU A 76 2.75 1.54 15.55
C GLU A 76 4.28 1.37 15.68
N GLY A 77 5.05 1.74 14.64
CA GLY A 77 6.51 1.74 14.64
C GLY A 77 7.18 0.42 14.22
N SER A 78 6.41 -0.61 13.85
CA SER A 78 6.96 -1.83 13.27
C SER A 78 7.45 -1.61 11.83
N LEU A 79 8.45 -2.37 11.40
CA LEU A 79 9.06 -2.24 10.08
C LEU A 79 8.62 -3.36 9.16
N LEU A 80 8.25 -3.00 7.93
CA LEU A 80 7.93 -3.93 6.84
C LEU A 80 8.89 -3.65 5.67
N ILE A 81 9.30 -4.69 4.97
CA ILE A 81 10.26 -4.55 3.87
C ILE A 81 9.68 -5.15 2.61
N LEU A 82 9.58 -4.35 1.55
CA LEU A 82 9.29 -4.80 0.20
C LEU A 82 10.60 -4.99 -0.55
N SER A 83 10.99 -6.22 -0.82
CA SER A 83 12.23 -6.55 -1.54
C SER A 83 11.95 -7.12 -2.91
N SER A 84 12.66 -6.64 -3.93
CA SER A 84 12.68 -7.23 -5.26
C SER A 84 13.62 -8.44 -5.29
N THR A 85 13.13 -9.58 -5.77
CA THR A 85 13.93 -10.80 -5.94
C THR A 85 13.77 -11.37 -7.34
N VAL A 86 14.61 -12.34 -7.70
CA VAL A 86 14.51 -13.08 -8.98
C VAL A 86 13.13 -13.74 -9.17
N LYS A 87 12.44 -14.08 -8.06
CA LYS A 87 11.13 -14.75 -8.08
C LYS A 87 9.93 -13.78 -8.03
N GLY A 88 10.18 -12.48 -7.90
CA GLY A 88 9.15 -11.45 -7.73
C GLY A 88 9.38 -10.58 -6.49
N ILE A 89 8.34 -9.86 -6.07
CA ILE A 89 8.39 -8.95 -4.92
C ILE A 89 8.04 -9.73 -3.65
N LEU A 90 8.85 -9.60 -2.61
CA LEU A 90 8.59 -10.17 -1.29
C LEU A 90 8.23 -9.06 -0.30
N LEU A 91 7.18 -9.28 0.48
CA LEU A 91 6.93 -8.53 1.71
C LEU A 91 7.50 -9.33 2.89
N LYS A 92 8.34 -8.72 3.72
CA LYS A 92 8.98 -9.34 4.90
C LYS A 92 8.53 -8.65 6.20
N ASN A 93 8.80 -9.31 7.34
CA ASN A 93 8.50 -8.89 8.71
C ASN A 93 7.00 -8.71 9.01
N ILE A 94 6.16 -9.54 8.40
CA ILE A 94 4.70 -9.44 8.51
C ILE A 94 4.23 -9.81 9.93
N ASP A 95 4.91 -10.77 10.57
CA ASP A 95 4.67 -11.23 11.93
C ASP A 95 4.91 -10.13 12.97
N GLU A 96 5.96 -9.32 12.80
CA GLU A 96 6.25 -8.17 13.68
C GLU A 96 5.15 -7.10 13.60
N SER A 97 4.55 -6.90 12.42
CA SER A 97 3.48 -5.92 12.21
C SER A 97 2.08 -6.45 12.47
N PHE A 98 1.79 -7.74 12.32
CA PHE A 98 0.41 -8.25 12.39
C PHE A 98 0.20 -9.42 13.36
N LEU A 99 1.23 -9.86 14.09
CA LEU A 99 1.17 -11.00 15.02
C LEU A 99 0.70 -12.30 14.36
N VAL A 100 1.08 -12.50 13.10
CA VAL A 100 0.83 -13.74 12.33
C VAL A 100 1.98 -14.73 12.49
N ASN A 101 1.76 -15.98 12.07
CA ASN A 101 2.76 -17.05 12.17
C ASN A 101 3.66 -17.21 10.92
N TYR A 102 3.82 -16.15 10.12
CA TYR A 102 4.69 -16.15 8.95
C TYR A 102 5.35 -14.78 8.76
N GLU A 103 6.64 -14.81 8.40
CA GLU A 103 7.44 -13.59 8.27
C GLU A 103 7.36 -12.97 6.86
N VAL A 104 7.14 -13.78 5.83
CA VAL A 104 7.31 -13.38 4.42
C VAL A 104 6.07 -13.72 3.59
N ALA A 105 5.69 -12.86 2.64
CA ALA A 105 4.68 -13.15 1.63
C ALA A 105 5.17 -12.74 0.23
N LEU A 106 4.81 -13.52 -0.80
CA LEU A 106 5.11 -13.19 -2.18
C LEU A 106 4.00 -12.30 -2.73
N CYS A 107 4.38 -11.14 -3.27
CA CYS A 107 3.49 -10.14 -3.80
C CYS A 107 3.34 -10.27 -5.32
N SER A 108 2.10 -10.14 -5.76
CA SER A 108 1.69 -9.99 -7.15
C SER A 108 0.88 -8.71 -7.31
N LYS A 109 0.92 -8.14 -8.51
CA LYS A 109 0.04 -7.04 -8.91
C LYS A 109 -1.35 -7.57 -9.26
#